data_AF-A0A2N7F8R5-F1
#
_entry.id   AF-A0A2N7F8R5-F1
#
_cell.length_a   1.000
_cell.length_b   1.000
_cell.length_c   1.000
_cell.angle_alpha   90.00
_cell.angle_beta   90.00
_cell.angle_gamma   90.00
#
_symmetry.space_group_name_H-M   'P 1'
#
loop_
_entity.id
_entity.type
_entity.pdbx_description
1 polymer ?
#
loop_
_entity_poly.entity_id
_entity_poly.type
_entity_poly.pdbx_seq_one_letter_code
_entity_poly.pdbx_strand_id
1 'polypeptide(L)'
;MAVSFRHGSNGAYKTAYVTWFEILPALREGRIVVTNIEGLKPKESIEELLGEKFPDSARLIRIFTRSSEGVMLWQNWFNWMPLGAFVVIDECQDLYCPEAGFKREKFLQKPFSEFVDYLPKDFSELFYSRWLPVDPDSFEVGDVDDCERTQLDENNRLLYPFDFYGAFMRHRKYQWDIVMLTPDYTAIPTWLKGCAGEAYSHRSTDTFFRSRKPRIFNHSPKSTKTAPSTKADMASSTTKKIPVDVFALYQSTGTGGFNATKSDISVLKSPKFILAILIGVVAIGKFLWDLSYVLSDSDVGEVQTVDAPAAVPNSPTLSNSTNVSVSENVPVEDGEISVRVGSSNANSQGSSESLPDAVNPFFDAFPVFNGSTAVYLTSVNRTVYPKGFGEYSDFVFRIDKGVDTFYIRSAVLNRYGYRFELIDDCLIQVRSKSVSRVLTCPPTSSGVAIASESNDLMSGRVEDVQRSVDIFSM
;
A
#
# COMPACT_ATOMS: atom_id res chain seq x y z
N MET A 1 -15.96 10.12 -3.33
CA MET A 1 -15.63 11.22 -2.40
C MET A 1 -14.89 10.68 -1.20
N ALA A 2 -13.76 11.29 -0.83
CA ALA A 2 -12.85 10.76 0.17
C ALA A 2 -12.29 11.86 1.09
N VAL A 3 -12.01 11.47 2.34
CA VAL A 3 -11.09 12.20 3.22
C VAL A 3 -9.74 11.48 3.16
N SER A 4 -8.68 12.22 2.89
CA SER A 4 -7.32 11.67 2.86
C SER A 4 -6.32 12.58 3.55
N PHE A 5 -5.25 11.97 4.04
CA PHE A 5 -4.10 12.70 4.56
C PHE A 5 -2.92 12.60 3.62
N ARG A 6 -2.15 13.68 3.48
CA ARG A 6 -0.79 13.63 2.96
C ARG A 6 0.15 14.25 3.96
N HIS A 7 1.16 13.50 4.37
CA HIS A 7 2.11 13.96 5.37
C HIS A 7 3.55 13.74 4.95
N GLY A 8 4.46 14.47 5.58
CA GLY A 8 5.90 14.39 5.30
C GLY A 8 6.59 15.70 5.61
N SER A 9 7.90 15.64 5.83
CA SER A 9 8.71 16.81 6.20
C SER A 9 8.54 17.98 5.23
N ASN A 10 8.86 19.19 5.69
CA ASN A 10 8.94 20.34 4.79
C ASN A 10 9.87 20.04 3.60
N GLY A 11 9.44 20.44 2.40
CA GLY A 11 10.12 20.10 1.16
C GLY A 11 9.95 18.65 0.67
N ALA A 12 9.02 17.87 1.23
CA ALA A 12 8.67 16.54 0.71
C ALA A 12 7.71 16.57 -0.50
N TYR A 13 7.44 17.75 -1.05
CA TYR A 13 6.52 17.98 -2.19
C TYR A 13 5.04 17.63 -1.92
N LYS A 14 4.59 17.65 -0.66
CA LYS A 14 3.18 17.41 -0.28
C LYS A 14 2.21 18.41 -0.96
N THR A 15 2.43 19.70 -0.75
CA THR A 15 1.60 20.79 -1.28
C THR A 15 1.70 20.90 -2.80
N ALA A 16 2.91 20.74 -3.35
CA ALA A 16 3.12 20.73 -4.79
C ALA A 16 2.40 19.55 -5.47
N TYR A 17 2.38 18.37 -4.84
CA TYR A 17 1.64 17.23 -5.36
C TYR A 17 0.14 17.55 -5.45
N VAL A 18 -0.46 18.05 -4.37
CA VAL A 18 -1.91 18.33 -4.34
C VAL A 18 -2.28 19.46 -5.29
N THR A 19 -1.47 20.50 -5.35
CA THR A 19 -1.68 21.60 -6.31
C THR A 19 -1.77 21.07 -7.74
N TRP A 20 -0.82 20.22 -8.15
CA TRP A 20 -0.74 19.75 -9.52
C TRP A 20 -1.68 18.58 -9.86
N PHE A 21 -1.79 17.60 -8.98
CA PHE A 21 -2.46 16.32 -9.25
C PHE A 21 -3.87 16.22 -8.68
N GLU A 22 -4.32 17.20 -7.91
CA GLU A 22 -5.66 17.16 -7.30
C GLU A 22 -6.44 18.47 -7.49
N ILE A 23 -5.85 19.62 -7.12
CA ILE A 23 -6.50 20.93 -7.30
C ILE A 23 -6.70 21.24 -8.79
N LEU A 24 -5.66 21.14 -9.62
CA LEU A 24 -5.79 21.43 -11.05
C LEU A 24 -6.83 20.52 -11.74
N PRO A 25 -6.80 19.18 -11.57
CA PRO A 25 -7.89 18.33 -12.07
C PRO A 25 -9.27 18.74 -11.58
N ALA A 26 -9.44 19.05 -10.28
CA ALA A 26 -10.73 19.48 -9.75
C ALA A 26 -11.22 20.79 -10.39
N LEU A 27 -10.32 21.75 -10.66
CA LEU A 27 -10.67 22.96 -11.40
C LEU A 27 -11.04 22.67 -12.85
N ARG A 28 -10.33 21.76 -13.53
CA ARG A 28 -10.66 21.32 -14.90
C ARG A 28 -12.02 20.62 -14.98
N GLU A 29 -12.43 19.93 -13.92
CA GLU A 29 -13.75 19.32 -13.77
C GLU A 29 -14.87 20.33 -13.45
N GLY A 30 -14.56 21.62 -13.29
CA GLY A 30 -15.57 22.62 -12.95
C GLY A 30 -15.96 22.64 -11.48
N ARG A 31 -15.13 22.09 -10.58
CA ARG A 31 -15.44 22.03 -9.15
C ARG A 31 -15.10 23.34 -8.44
N ILE A 32 -15.78 23.56 -7.31
CA ILE A 32 -15.37 24.57 -6.33
C ILE A 32 -14.23 23.98 -5.52
N VAL A 33 -13.08 24.63 -5.53
CA VAL A 33 -11.91 24.32 -4.71
C VAL A 33 -11.79 25.35 -3.60
N VAL A 34 -11.71 24.90 -2.35
CA VAL A 34 -11.50 25.77 -1.18
C VAL A 34 -10.21 25.35 -0.47
N THR A 35 -9.28 26.29 -0.28
CA THR A 35 -7.96 25.97 0.29
C THR A 35 -7.32 27.12 1.05
N ASN A 36 -6.45 26.78 2.01
CA ASN A 36 -5.57 27.72 2.73
C ASN A 36 -4.11 27.67 2.26
N ILE A 37 -3.80 26.96 1.18
CA ILE A 37 -2.43 26.89 0.64
C ILE A 37 -1.91 28.31 0.35
N GLU A 38 -0.87 28.72 1.08
CA GLU A 38 -0.30 30.06 1.00
C GLU A 38 0.40 30.35 -0.33
N GLY A 39 0.17 31.50 -0.95
CA GLY A 39 0.88 31.83 -2.19
C GLY A 39 0.46 30.99 -3.41
N LEU A 40 -0.62 30.20 -3.32
CA LEU A 40 -1.34 29.69 -4.49
C LEU A 40 -1.94 30.87 -5.25
N LYS A 41 -1.74 30.93 -6.56
CA LYS A 41 -2.24 32.04 -7.40
C LYS A 41 -3.78 32.01 -7.57
N PRO A 42 -4.41 33.15 -7.89
CA PRO A 42 -5.83 33.18 -8.29
C PRO A 42 -6.09 32.30 -9.52
N LYS A 43 -7.36 31.92 -9.73
CA LYS A 43 -7.77 31.05 -10.86
C LYS A 43 -7.34 31.64 -12.20
N GLU A 44 -7.58 32.93 -12.40
CA GLU A 44 -7.32 33.65 -13.65
C GLU A 44 -5.82 33.67 -13.97
N SER A 45 -4.97 33.85 -12.96
CA SER A 45 -3.52 33.80 -13.12
C SER A 45 -3.01 32.38 -13.39
N ILE A 46 -3.67 31.35 -12.85
CA ILE A 46 -3.34 29.95 -13.16
C ILE A 46 -3.69 29.64 -14.62
N GLU A 47 -4.86 30.08 -15.09
CA GLU A 47 -5.30 29.93 -16.49
C GLU A 47 -4.29 30.56 -17.46
N GLU A 48 -3.85 31.80 -17.17
CA GLU A 48 -2.83 32.50 -17.98
C GLU A 48 -1.49 31.74 -18.02
N LEU A 49 -1.01 31.26 -16.86
CA LEU A 49 0.27 30.55 -16.77
C LEU A 49 0.27 29.20 -17.47
N LEU A 50 -0.87 28.50 -17.45
CA LEU A 50 -1.02 27.20 -18.09
C LEU A 50 -1.44 27.31 -19.56
N GLY A 51 -1.91 28.48 -19.99
CA GLY A 51 -2.48 28.68 -21.33
C GLY A 51 -3.77 27.88 -21.54
N GLU A 52 -4.52 27.60 -20.47
CA GLU A 52 -5.78 26.86 -20.49
C GLU A 52 -6.90 27.66 -19.82
N LYS A 53 -8.16 27.40 -20.17
CA LYS A 53 -9.32 27.96 -19.48
C LYS A 53 -10.07 26.86 -18.73
N PHE A 54 -10.41 27.12 -17.48
CA PHE A 54 -11.28 26.24 -16.72
C PHE A 54 -12.76 26.51 -17.06
N PRO A 55 -13.67 25.54 -16.81
CA PRO A 55 -15.10 25.77 -16.94
C PRO A 55 -15.58 26.95 -16.09
N ASP A 56 -16.65 27.64 -16.51
CA ASP A 56 -17.23 28.77 -15.76
C ASP A 56 -17.76 28.35 -14.37
N SER A 57 -18.11 27.08 -14.21
CA SER A 57 -18.50 26.49 -12.92
C SER A 57 -17.32 26.33 -11.94
N ALA A 58 -16.07 26.37 -12.42
CA ALA A 58 -14.88 26.22 -11.59
C ALA A 58 -14.65 27.48 -10.75
N ARG A 59 -14.46 27.29 -9.44
CA ARG A 59 -14.16 28.40 -8.52
C ARG A 59 -13.02 28.03 -7.59
N LEU A 60 -12.00 28.88 -7.51
CA LEU A 60 -10.92 28.75 -6.54
C LEU A 60 -11.09 29.77 -5.42
N ILE A 61 -11.25 29.28 -4.19
CA ILE A 61 -11.43 30.08 -2.98
C ILE A 61 -10.20 29.87 -2.10
N ARG A 62 -9.48 30.95 -1.83
CA ARG A 62 -8.25 30.93 -1.02
C ARG A 62 -8.50 31.70 0.27
N ILE A 63 -8.43 31.03 1.41
CA ILE A 63 -8.62 31.62 2.75
C ILE A 63 -7.40 31.24 3.58
N PHE A 64 -6.51 32.18 3.88
CA PHE A 64 -5.28 31.86 4.62
C PHE A 64 -5.53 31.73 6.13
N THR A 65 -4.65 30.99 6.82
CA THR A 65 -4.72 30.73 8.27
C THR A 65 -3.74 31.59 9.07
N ARG A 66 -3.34 32.73 8.52
CA ARG A 66 -2.39 33.69 9.13
C ARG A 66 -3.05 34.77 10.00
N SER A 67 -4.37 34.77 10.10
CA SER A 67 -5.15 35.71 10.92
C SER A 67 -6.13 34.96 11.83
N SER A 68 -6.60 35.62 12.89
CA SER A 68 -7.62 35.10 13.80
C SER A 68 -8.90 34.70 13.05
N GLU A 69 -9.30 35.52 12.08
CA GLU A 69 -10.50 35.32 11.27
C GLU A 69 -10.33 34.11 10.36
N GLY A 70 -9.16 33.97 9.73
CA GLY A 70 -8.83 32.81 8.92
C GLY A 70 -8.83 31.51 9.71
N VAL A 71 -8.23 31.50 10.90
CA VAL A 71 -8.27 30.34 11.82
C VAL A 71 -9.70 30.04 12.23
N MET A 72 -10.49 31.06 12.60
CA MET A 72 -11.90 30.90 12.95
C MET A 72 -12.70 30.28 11.81
N LEU A 73 -12.52 30.76 10.57
CA LEU A 73 -13.17 30.21 9.39
C LEU A 73 -12.81 28.73 9.22
N TRP A 74 -11.52 28.37 9.23
CA TRP A 74 -11.10 26.98 9.04
C TRP A 74 -11.46 26.03 10.18
N GLN A 75 -11.56 26.51 11.41
CA GLN A 75 -12.07 25.71 12.52
C GLN A 75 -13.59 25.49 12.45
N ASN A 76 -14.32 26.38 11.77
CA ASN A 76 -15.75 26.30 11.52
C ASN A 76 -16.07 25.99 10.05
N TRP A 77 -15.14 25.39 9.30
CA TRP A 77 -15.24 25.28 7.83
C TRP A 77 -16.55 24.65 7.38
N PHE A 78 -17.03 23.66 8.13
CA PHE A 78 -18.25 22.93 7.82
C PHE A 78 -19.51 23.78 7.90
N ASN A 79 -19.51 24.93 8.56
CA ASN A 79 -20.69 25.82 8.67
C ASN A 79 -20.90 26.71 7.44
N TRP A 80 -19.90 26.85 6.58
CA TRP A 80 -19.94 27.74 5.42
C TRP A 80 -19.40 27.10 4.14
N MET A 81 -18.99 25.84 4.16
CA MET A 81 -18.47 25.15 2.98
C MET A 81 -19.58 24.83 1.97
N PRO A 82 -19.47 25.22 0.68
CA PRO A 82 -20.47 24.87 -0.32
C PRO A 82 -20.57 23.35 -0.54
N LEU A 83 -21.76 22.85 -0.85
CA LEU A 83 -21.95 21.44 -1.22
C LEU A 83 -21.15 21.09 -2.49
N GLY A 84 -20.58 19.89 -2.52
CA GLY A 84 -19.76 19.40 -3.64
C GLY A 84 -18.32 19.93 -3.70
N ALA A 85 -17.91 20.75 -2.72
CA ALA A 85 -16.59 21.37 -2.71
C ALA A 85 -15.44 20.35 -2.57
N PHE A 86 -14.34 20.64 -3.27
CA PHE A 86 -13.03 20.02 -3.08
C PHE A 86 -12.21 20.88 -2.11
N VAL A 87 -11.90 20.34 -0.94
CA VAL A 87 -11.33 21.07 0.19
C VAL A 87 -9.90 20.61 0.43
N VAL A 88 -8.96 21.56 0.46
CA VAL A 88 -7.55 21.28 0.76
C VAL A 88 -7.09 22.12 1.93
N ILE A 89 -6.72 21.46 3.01
CA ILE A 89 -6.32 22.08 4.27
C ILE A 89 -4.83 21.80 4.50
N ASP A 90 -3.99 22.77 4.19
CA ASP A 90 -2.56 22.74 4.48
C ASP A 90 -2.29 23.05 5.96
N GLU A 91 -1.20 22.48 6.47
CA GLU A 91 -0.74 22.64 7.86
C GLU A 91 -1.87 22.38 8.89
N CYS A 92 -2.65 21.31 8.69
CA CYS A 92 -3.85 21.04 9.48
C CYS A 92 -3.59 20.74 10.97
N GLN A 93 -2.34 20.43 11.34
CA GLN A 93 -1.94 20.29 12.74
C GLN A 93 -2.03 21.60 13.51
N ASP A 94 -1.89 22.75 12.82
CA ASP A 94 -2.00 24.06 13.46
C ASP A 94 -3.46 24.45 13.74
N LEU A 95 -4.42 23.73 13.13
CA LEU A 95 -5.85 24.01 13.24
C LEU A 95 -6.59 23.05 14.15
N TYR A 96 -6.27 21.75 14.07
CA TYR A 96 -7.12 20.68 14.59
C TYR A 96 -6.45 19.82 15.66
N CYS A 97 -5.24 20.16 16.09
CA CYS A 97 -4.55 19.47 17.17
C CYS A 97 -4.91 20.06 18.56
N PRO A 98 -5.00 19.21 19.60
CA PRO A 98 -5.14 19.67 20.98
C PRO A 98 -4.04 20.66 21.40
N GLU A 99 -2.82 20.48 20.90
CA GLU A 99 -1.66 21.34 21.14
C GLU A 99 -1.86 22.75 20.59
N ALA A 100 -2.63 22.89 19.51
CA ALA A 100 -3.08 24.18 18.98
C ALA A 100 -4.26 24.78 19.77
N GLY A 101 -4.70 24.12 20.85
CA GLY A 101 -5.85 24.53 21.67
C GLY A 101 -7.20 24.09 21.10
N PHE A 102 -7.22 23.26 20.05
CA PHE A 102 -8.45 22.80 19.42
C PHE A 102 -9.20 21.81 20.32
N LYS A 103 -10.47 22.12 20.60
CA LYS A 103 -11.40 21.25 21.35
C LYS A 103 -12.64 21.03 20.50
N ARG A 104 -12.76 19.86 19.87
CA ARG A 104 -13.82 19.56 18.89
C ARG A 104 -15.23 19.79 19.44
N GLU A 105 -15.43 19.60 20.75
CA GLU A 105 -16.72 19.76 21.43
C GLU A 105 -17.22 21.22 21.41
N LYS A 106 -16.33 22.18 21.17
CA LYS A 106 -16.67 23.60 21.06
C LYS A 106 -17.16 24.02 19.67
N PHE A 107 -16.90 23.20 18.66
CA PHE A 107 -17.19 23.54 17.26
C PHE A 107 -18.47 22.83 16.82
N LEU A 108 -19.58 23.48 17.17
CA LEU A 108 -20.94 23.09 16.82
C LEU A 108 -21.45 23.89 15.62
N GLN A 109 -22.58 23.46 15.10
CA GLN A 109 -23.28 24.14 14.02
C GLN A 109 -23.57 25.59 14.38
N LYS A 110 -23.30 26.48 13.44
CA LYS A 110 -23.56 27.91 13.53
C LYS A 110 -24.23 28.39 12.25
N PRO A 111 -25.10 29.42 12.33
CA PRO A 111 -25.72 29.98 11.15
C PRO A 111 -24.67 30.57 10.21
N PHE A 112 -24.87 30.38 8.91
CA PHE A 112 -23.98 30.90 7.86
C PHE A 112 -23.74 32.42 7.98
N SER A 113 -24.76 33.17 8.45
CA SER A 113 -24.69 34.63 8.66
C SER A 113 -23.55 35.09 9.57
N GLU A 114 -23.09 34.26 10.51
CA GLU A 114 -21.95 34.60 11.38
C GLU A 114 -20.61 34.70 10.60
N PHE A 115 -20.53 34.10 9.42
CA PHE A 115 -19.28 33.99 8.65
C PHE A 115 -19.25 34.90 7.42
N VAL A 116 -20.40 35.43 6.97
CA VAL A 116 -20.54 36.18 5.71
C VAL A 116 -19.56 37.35 5.62
N ASP A 117 -19.39 38.10 6.70
CA ASP A 117 -18.54 39.30 6.73
C ASP A 117 -17.04 38.99 6.56
N TYR A 118 -16.63 37.75 6.83
CA TYR A 118 -15.24 37.30 6.71
C TYR A 118 -14.97 36.56 5.39
N LEU A 119 -16.02 36.28 4.60
CA LEU A 119 -15.95 35.56 3.34
C LEU A 119 -15.92 36.53 2.15
N PRO A 120 -15.52 36.07 0.94
CA PRO A 120 -15.61 36.88 -0.27
C PRO A 120 -17.02 37.43 -0.52
N LYS A 121 -17.13 38.63 -1.09
CA LYS A 121 -18.42 39.33 -1.27
C LYS A 121 -19.46 38.55 -2.07
N ASP A 122 -19.02 37.75 -3.03
CA ASP A 122 -19.86 36.91 -3.91
C ASP A 122 -20.14 35.51 -3.31
N PHE A 123 -19.63 35.23 -2.11
CA PHE A 123 -19.66 33.89 -1.54
C PHE A 123 -21.06 33.46 -1.13
N SER A 124 -21.90 34.38 -0.64
CA SER A 124 -23.28 34.06 -0.24
C SER A 124 -24.10 33.53 -1.42
N GLU A 125 -23.98 34.16 -2.59
CA GLU A 125 -24.65 33.72 -3.81
C GLU A 125 -24.16 32.33 -4.22
N LEU A 126 -22.84 32.11 -4.18
CA LEU A 126 -22.24 30.81 -4.44
C LEU A 126 -22.74 29.72 -3.48
N PHE A 127 -22.80 30.02 -2.18
CA PHE A 127 -23.26 29.08 -1.16
C PHE A 127 -24.71 28.65 -1.41
N TYR A 128 -25.62 29.61 -1.58
CA TYR A 128 -27.03 29.32 -1.83
C TYR A 128 -27.31 28.72 -3.22
N SER A 129 -26.46 28.97 -4.22
CA SER A 129 -26.54 28.31 -5.54
C SER A 129 -26.32 26.80 -5.47
N ARG A 130 -25.59 26.33 -4.46
CA ARG A 130 -25.31 24.90 -4.23
C ARG A 130 -26.24 24.27 -3.20
N TRP A 131 -26.79 25.07 -2.29
CA TRP A 131 -27.68 24.63 -1.24
C TRP A 131 -29.15 24.78 -1.66
N LEU A 132 -29.52 24.01 -2.67
CA LEU A 132 -30.84 24.05 -3.29
C LEU A 132 -31.88 23.25 -2.49
N PRO A 133 -33.17 23.66 -2.51
CA PRO A 133 -34.24 22.88 -1.93
C PRO A 133 -34.44 21.58 -2.71
N VAL A 134 -34.71 20.51 -1.98
CA VAL A 134 -35.11 19.20 -2.51
C VAL A 134 -36.62 19.23 -2.76
N ASP A 135 -37.05 18.56 -3.82
CA ASP A 135 -38.45 18.45 -4.19
C ASP A 135 -39.23 17.63 -3.15
N PRO A 136 -40.31 18.18 -2.54
CA PRO A 136 -41.18 17.44 -1.61
C PRO A 136 -41.72 16.12 -2.16
N ASP A 137 -41.92 16.02 -3.48
CA ASP A 137 -42.47 14.82 -4.11
C ASP A 137 -41.44 13.68 -4.23
N SER A 138 -40.15 13.99 -4.02
CA SER A 138 -39.06 13.00 -4.05
C SER A 138 -38.85 12.27 -2.72
N PHE A 139 -39.56 12.67 -1.66
CA PHE A 139 -39.38 12.08 -0.34
C PHE A 139 -39.93 10.65 -0.29
N GLU A 140 -39.08 9.72 0.11
CA GLU A 140 -39.48 8.36 0.41
C GLU A 140 -39.87 8.22 1.88
N VAL A 141 -40.62 7.17 2.21
CA VAL A 141 -41.02 6.86 3.61
C VAL A 141 -39.80 6.76 4.54
N GLY A 142 -38.62 6.44 4.01
CA GLY A 142 -37.37 6.35 4.77
C GLY A 142 -36.65 7.68 5.05
N ASP A 143 -37.11 8.80 4.47
CA ASP A 143 -36.47 10.12 4.66
C ASP A 143 -36.94 10.85 5.93
N VAL A 144 -37.96 10.31 6.60
CA VAL A 144 -38.47 10.77 7.88
C VAL A 144 -38.20 9.68 8.92
N ASP A 145 -37.62 10.07 10.06
CA ASP A 145 -37.39 9.15 11.17
C ASP A 145 -38.66 8.93 12.03
N ASP A 146 -38.63 7.92 12.91
CA ASP A 146 -39.75 7.63 13.83
C ASP A 146 -40.05 8.76 14.84
N CYS A 147 -39.19 9.77 14.92
CA CYS A 147 -39.37 10.99 15.71
C CYS A 147 -39.94 12.15 14.88
N GLU A 148 -40.41 11.87 13.65
CA GLU A 148 -40.96 12.84 12.70
C GLU A 148 -39.94 13.91 12.25
N ARG A 149 -38.65 13.59 12.29
CA ARG A 149 -37.58 14.49 11.84
C ARG A 149 -37.06 14.07 10.49
N THR A 150 -36.68 15.06 9.70
CA THR A 150 -36.04 14.86 8.40
C THR A 150 -34.61 15.39 8.41
N GLN A 151 -33.85 15.04 7.38
CA GLN A 151 -32.51 15.55 7.12
C GLN A 151 -32.53 16.93 6.45
N LEU A 152 -33.71 17.53 6.24
CA LEU A 152 -33.89 18.83 5.61
C LEU A 152 -34.32 19.91 6.62
N ASP A 153 -34.05 21.17 6.27
CA ASP A 153 -34.52 22.34 7.00
C ASP A 153 -35.96 22.75 6.61
N GLU A 154 -36.45 23.82 7.22
CA GLU A 154 -37.78 24.39 6.94
C GLU A 154 -37.98 24.83 5.47
N ASN A 155 -36.88 25.04 4.73
CA ASN A 155 -36.88 25.40 3.32
C ASN A 155 -36.66 24.19 2.39
N ASN A 156 -36.80 22.96 2.91
CA ASN A 156 -36.49 21.70 2.23
C ASN A 156 -35.03 21.59 1.75
N ARG A 157 -34.08 22.24 2.42
CA ARG A 157 -32.65 22.18 2.07
C ARG A 157 -31.92 21.24 3.01
N LEU A 158 -30.87 20.58 2.52
CA LEU A 158 -30.10 19.62 3.31
C LEU A 158 -29.51 20.24 4.59
N LEU A 159 -29.78 19.67 5.76
CA LEU A 159 -29.21 20.13 7.02
C LEU A 159 -27.69 19.95 7.03
N TYR A 160 -26.98 21.04 7.28
CA TYR A 160 -25.53 21.04 7.49
C TYR A 160 -25.13 20.26 8.75
N PRO A 161 -23.86 19.79 8.85
CA PRO A 161 -23.43 18.98 9.99
C PRO A 161 -23.61 19.69 11.33
N PHE A 162 -24.08 18.94 12.33
CA PHE A 162 -24.30 19.47 13.68
C PHE A 162 -23.00 19.82 14.42
N ASP A 163 -21.93 19.09 14.15
CA ASP A 163 -20.65 19.23 14.82
C ASP A 163 -19.47 18.97 13.88
N PHE A 164 -18.30 19.44 14.28
CA PHE A 164 -17.06 19.29 13.52
C PHE A 164 -16.74 17.83 13.19
N TYR A 165 -16.89 16.92 14.16
CA TYR A 165 -16.57 15.51 13.94
C TYR A 165 -17.57 14.85 12.98
N GLY A 166 -18.86 15.16 13.12
CA GLY A 166 -19.91 14.73 12.21
C GLY A 166 -19.70 15.22 10.78
N ALA A 167 -19.13 16.41 10.58
CA ALA A 167 -18.79 16.93 9.26
C ALA A 167 -17.79 16.03 8.52
N PHE A 168 -16.72 15.59 9.20
CA PHE A 168 -15.75 14.65 8.63
C PHE A 168 -16.33 13.25 8.43
N MET A 169 -17.12 12.74 9.38
CA MET A 169 -17.71 11.40 9.27
C MET A 169 -18.78 11.30 8.18
N ARG A 170 -19.52 12.39 7.96
CA ARG A 170 -20.64 12.45 7.00
C ARG A 170 -20.31 13.26 5.74
N HIS A 171 -19.03 13.53 5.48
CA HIS A 171 -18.57 14.35 4.36
C HIS A 171 -19.14 13.93 2.99
N ARG A 172 -19.41 12.62 2.80
CA ARG A 172 -20.02 12.08 1.59
C ARG A 172 -21.46 12.55 1.36
N LYS A 173 -22.24 12.84 2.42
CA LYS A 173 -23.61 13.37 2.29
C LYS A 173 -23.62 14.75 1.63
N TYR A 174 -22.60 15.56 1.92
CA TYR A 174 -22.44 16.93 1.42
C TYR A 174 -21.59 17.01 0.16
N GLN A 175 -21.22 15.85 -0.37
CA GLN A 175 -20.33 15.68 -1.49
C GLN A 175 -18.95 16.33 -1.35
N TRP A 176 -18.43 16.40 -0.13
CA TRP A 176 -17.11 16.99 0.14
C TRP A 176 -15.99 15.98 -0.08
N ASP A 177 -14.96 16.42 -0.80
CA ASP A 177 -13.66 15.76 -0.89
C ASP A 177 -12.65 16.55 -0.10
N ILE A 178 -11.97 15.91 0.86
CA ILE A 178 -11.14 16.63 1.83
C ILE A 178 -9.73 16.05 1.83
N VAL A 179 -8.74 16.92 1.63
CA VAL A 179 -7.33 16.56 1.62
C VAL A 179 -6.64 17.39 2.69
N MET A 180 -6.13 16.71 3.70
CA MET A 180 -5.42 17.33 4.82
C MET A 180 -3.92 17.13 4.66
N LEU A 181 -3.16 18.22 4.71
CA LEU A 181 -1.70 18.19 4.63
C LEU A 181 -1.11 18.53 5.99
N THR A 182 -0.05 17.80 6.37
CA THR A 182 0.66 18.07 7.62
C THR A 182 2.12 17.62 7.56
N PRO A 183 3.08 18.38 8.11
CA PRO A 183 4.43 17.90 8.34
C PRO A 183 4.52 16.91 9.50
N ASP A 184 3.65 17.04 10.50
CA ASP A 184 3.63 16.19 11.69
C ASP A 184 2.32 15.38 11.77
N TYR A 185 2.36 14.21 11.12
CA TYR A 185 1.24 13.28 11.17
C TYR A 185 0.98 12.74 12.57
N THR A 186 1.96 12.75 13.47
CA THR A 186 1.80 12.16 14.81
C THR A 186 0.95 13.04 15.71
N ALA A 187 1.10 14.37 15.60
CA ALA A 187 0.29 15.36 16.32
C ALA A 187 -1.22 15.25 16.00
N ILE A 188 -1.57 14.85 14.78
CA ILE A 188 -2.99 14.73 14.40
C ILE A 188 -3.69 13.70 15.29
N PRO A 189 -4.84 14.05 15.93
CA PRO A 189 -5.50 13.15 16.84
C PRO A 189 -6.12 11.93 16.15
N THR A 190 -6.14 10.79 16.84
CA THR A 190 -6.59 9.50 16.30
C THR A 190 -8.04 9.52 15.79
N TRP A 191 -8.91 10.31 16.43
CA TRP A 191 -10.31 10.45 15.98
C TRP A 191 -10.38 11.10 14.60
N LEU A 192 -9.55 12.10 14.31
CA LEU A 192 -9.53 12.78 13.01
C LEU A 192 -8.87 11.91 11.94
N LYS A 193 -7.78 11.22 12.30
CA LYS A 193 -7.18 10.15 11.45
C LYS A 193 -8.21 9.11 11.06
N GLY A 194 -9.09 8.75 11.99
CA GLY A 194 -10.12 7.72 11.79
C GLY A 194 -11.21 8.09 10.78
N CYS A 195 -11.36 9.36 10.42
CA CYS A 195 -12.29 9.80 9.38
C CYS A 195 -11.73 9.62 7.97
N ALA A 196 -10.40 9.53 7.82
CA ALA A 196 -9.76 9.35 6.53
C ALA A 196 -9.83 7.90 6.05
N GLY A 197 -9.98 7.70 4.74
CA GLY A 197 -9.87 6.38 4.12
C GLY A 197 -8.41 5.97 3.94
N GLU A 198 -7.57 6.92 3.52
CA GLU A 198 -6.17 6.67 3.17
C GLU A 198 -5.26 7.79 3.69
N ALA A 199 -4.00 7.44 3.95
CA ALA A 199 -2.95 8.38 4.30
C ALA A 199 -1.69 8.12 3.45
N TYR A 200 -1.12 9.19 2.93
CA TYR A 200 0.03 9.15 2.04
C TYR A 200 1.24 9.81 2.69
N SER A 201 2.31 9.04 2.84
CA SER A 201 3.59 9.51 3.35
C SER A 201 4.49 9.94 2.21
N HIS A 202 4.85 11.21 2.20
CA HIS A 202 5.70 11.85 1.22
C HIS A 202 7.12 11.95 1.76
N ARG A 203 8.09 11.50 0.96
CA ARG A 203 9.52 11.69 1.24
C ARG A 203 10.23 12.19 0.00
N SER A 204 10.95 13.30 0.13
CA SER A 204 11.86 13.73 -0.92
C SER A 204 12.94 12.67 -1.15
N THR A 205 13.18 12.32 -2.41
CA THR A 205 14.28 11.43 -2.82
C THR A 205 15.23 12.16 -3.75
N ASP A 206 15.33 13.47 -3.56
CA ASP A 206 16.09 14.33 -4.43
C ASP A 206 17.59 14.02 -4.33
N THR A 207 18.19 13.78 -5.48
CA THR A 207 19.61 13.54 -5.70
C THR A 207 20.04 14.37 -6.91
N PHE A 208 21.35 14.56 -7.10
CA PHE A 208 21.90 15.27 -8.26
C PHE A 208 21.30 14.82 -9.61
N PHE A 209 21.04 13.53 -9.80
CA PHE A 209 20.45 12.97 -11.04
C PHE A 209 18.93 12.74 -10.99
N ARG A 210 18.30 12.93 -9.83
CA ARG A 210 16.90 12.58 -9.59
C ARG A 210 16.26 13.69 -8.77
N SER A 211 15.64 14.67 -9.41
CA SER A 211 14.95 15.77 -8.71
C SER A 211 13.43 15.68 -8.89
N ARG A 212 12.68 16.16 -7.89
CA ARG A 212 11.22 16.32 -7.91
C ARG A 212 10.47 15.00 -8.10
N LYS A 213 11.05 13.90 -7.61
CA LYS A 213 10.44 12.57 -7.67
C LYS A 213 10.22 12.05 -6.26
N PRO A 214 9.31 12.66 -5.46
CA PRO A 214 9.03 12.20 -4.12
C PRO A 214 8.57 10.74 -4.14
N ARG A 215 8.99 9.98 -3.13
CA ARG A 215 8.42 8.67 -2.84
C ARG A 215 7.14 8.88 -2.05
N ILE A 216 6.07 8.23 -2.49
CA ILE A 216 4.73 8.34 -1.91
C ILE A 216 4.31 6.93 -1.46
N PHE A 217 4.17 6.75 -0.15
CA PHE A 217 3.77 5.49 0.45
C PHE A 217 2.34 5.60 0.99
N ASN A 218 1.43 4.78 0.47
CA ASN A 218 0.05 4.70 0.96
C ASN A 218 0.00 3.76 2.18
N HIS A 219 -0.66 4.20 3.25
CA HIS A 219 -0.91 3.40 4.44
C HIS A 219 -2.27 3.73 5.04
N SER A 220 -2.77 2.82 5.89
CA SER A 220 -3.97 3.09 6.68
C SER A 220 -3.74 4.29 7.62
N PRO A 221 -4.70 5.22 7.76
CA PRO A 221 -4.54 6.39 8.63
C PRO A 221 -4.29 6.10 10.10
N LYS A 222 -4.74 4.94 10.60
CA LYS A 222 -4.51 4.51 12.00
C LYS A 222 -3.23 3.69 12.18
N SER A 223 -2.48 3.44 11.11
CA SER A 223 -1.25 2.65 11.17
C SER A 223 -0.14 3.38 11.93
N THR A 224 0.52 2.67 12.85
CA THR A 224 1.76 3.13 13.48
C THR A 224 2.91 3.19 12.48
N LYS A 225 2.88 2.33 11.45
CA LYS A 225 3.87 2.33 10.36
C LYS A 225 3.44 3.34 9.30
N THR A 226 3.99 4.54 9.39
CA THR A 226 3.71 5.68 8.49
C THR A 226 4.80 5.86 7.42
N ALA A 227 5.88 5.09 7.51
CA ALA A 227 6.97 5.07 6.53
C ALA A 227 7.24 3.63 6.08
N PRO A 228 7.64 3.43 4.81
CA PRO A 228 7.93 2.10 4.31
C PRO A 228 9.20 1.57 4.99
N SER A 229 9.10 0.43 5.67
CA SER A 229 10.22 -0.20 6.38
C SER A 229 10.61 -1.55 5.79
N THR A 230 9.68 -2.26 5.15
CA THR A 230 9.96 -3.54 4.48
C THR A 230 10.20 -3.37 2.98
N LYS A 231 10.85 -4.35 2.35
CA LYS A 231 11.03 -4.37 0.88
C LYS A 231 9.70 -4.37 0.13
N ALA A 232 8.67 -5.01 0.69
CA ALA A 232 7.33 -5.01 0.12
C ALA A 232 6.67 -3.62 0.19
N ASP A 233 6.79 -2.92 1.32
CA ASP A 233 6.28 -1.54 1.48
C ASP A 233 7.01 -0.55 0.55
N MET A 234 8.30 -0.78 0.33
CA MET A 234 9.08 -0.01 -0.62
C MET A 234 8.65 -0.28 -2.07
N ALA A 235 8.20 -1.49 -2.39
CA ALA A 235 7.67 -1.85 -3.71
C ALA A 235 6.25 -1.31 -3.94
N SER A 236 5.42 -1.20 -2.90
CA SER A 236 4.09 -0.56 -2.99
C SER A 236 4.14 0.97 -2.98
N SER A 237 5.32 1.55 -2.72
CA SER A 237 5.52 3.00 -2.80
C SER A 237 5.51 3.47 -4.25
N THR A 238 4.70 4.46 -4.55
CA THR A 238 4.66 5.08 -5.87
C THR A 238 5.63 6.28 -5.93
N THR A 239 6.02 6.66 -7.15
CA THR A 239 6.79 7.87 -7.38
C THR A 239 6.12 8.62 -8.53
N LYS A 240 5.64 9.84 -8.26
CA LYS A 240 5.17 10.74 -9.32
C LYS A 240 6.14 11.91 -9.44
N LYS A 241 6.57 12.23 -10.66
CA LYS A 241 7.43 13.38 -10.93
C LYS A 241 6.59 14.65 -10.85
N ILE A 242 6.95 15.56 -9.95
CA ILE A 242 6.32 16.87 -9.79
C ILE A 242 6.83 17.78 -10.93
N PRO A 243 5.98 18.33 -11.80
CA PRO A 243 6.40 19.25 -12.87
C PRO A 243 7.04 20.53 -12.32
N VAL A 244 7.79 21.26 -13.14
CA VAL A 244 8.40 22.54 -12.68
C VAL A 244 7.33 23.60 -12.57
N ASP A 245 6.36 23.57 -13.47
CA ASP A 245 5.33 24.59 -13.63
C ASP A 245 4.47 24.76 -12.38
N VAL A 246 4.34 23.72 -11.54
CA VAL A 246 3.65 23.83 -10.25
C VAL A 246 4.23 24.91 -9.35
N PHE A 247 5.56 25.12 -9.39
CA PHE A 247 6.22 26.14 -8.58
C PHE A 247 5.97 27.56 -9.12
N ALA A 248 5.45 27.68 -10.34
CA ALA A 248 4.94 28.95 -10.86
C ALA A 248 3.50 29.23 -10.40
N LEU A 249 2.73 28.17 -10.07
CA LEU A 249 1.35 28.28 -9.60
C LEU A 249 1.25 28.57 -8.10
N TYR A 250 2.25 28.13 -7.34
CA TYR A 250 2.28 28.22 -5.88
C TYR A 250 3.69 28.55 -5.36
N GLN A 251 3.76 29.42 -4.35
CA GLN A 251 4.99 29.78 -3.67
C GLN A 251 5.15 29.01 -2.35
N SER A 252 6.09 28.06 -2.31
CA SER A 252 6.30 27.12 -1.18
C SER A 252 6.87 27.71 0.11
N THR A 253 7.41 28.92 0.03
CA THR A 253 8.02 29.63 1.16
C THR A 253 7.75 31.12 0.99
N GLY A 254 7.23 31.79 2.04
CA GLY A 254 7.01 33.23 2.02
C GLY A 254 8.27 34.05 1.71
N THR A 255 9.46 33.46 1.86
CA THR A 255 10.77 34.06 1.55
C THR A 255 11.32 33.72 0.15
N GLY A 256 10.62 32.90 -0.65
CA GLY A 256 10.96 32.63 -2.06
C GLY A 256 12.25 31.83 -2.33
N GLY A 257 12.96 31.37 -1.28
CA GLY A 257 14.36 30.96 -1.38
C GLY A 257 14.69 29.46 -1.42
N PHE A 258 13.75 28.54 -1.18
CA PHE A 258 14.13 27.12 -0.95
C PHE A 258 13.17 26.11 -1.58
N ASN A 259 13.13 26.02 -2.91
CA ASN A 259 12.41 24.96 -3.64
C ASN A 259 13.21 23.67 -3.84
N ALA A 260 14.48 23.64 -3.43
CA ALA A 260 15.28 22.44 -3.41
C ALA A 260 15.68 22.14 -1.97
N THR A 261 15.05 21.14 -1.37
CA THR A 261 15.67 20.45 -0.24
C THR A 261 16.95 19.83 -0.80
N LYS A 262 18.07 20.54 -0.65
CA LYS A 262 19.40 19.97 -0.88
C LYS A 262 19.63 18.93 0.21
N SER A 263 18.98 17.78 0.11
CA SER A 263 19.55 16.55 0.61
C SER A 263 20.73 16.21 -0.29
N ASP A 264 21.78 17.04 -0.20
CA ASP A 264 23.09 16.78 -0.76
C ASP A 264 23.63 15.55 -0.04
N ILE A 265 23.27 14.37 -0.55
CA ILE A 265 24.05 13.16 -0.31
C ILE A 265 25.43 13.42 -0.91
N SER A 266 26.27 14.04 -0.10
CA SER A 266 27.63 14.51 -0.34
C SER A 266 28.63 13.36 -0.49
N VAL A 267 28.24 12.23 -1.10
CA VAL A 267 29.14 11.10 -1.31
C VAL A 267 30.22 11.49 -2.32
N LEU A 268 29.82 12.16 -3.42
CA LEU A 268 30.72 12.63 -4.49
C LEU A 268 31.55 13.88 -4.11
N LYS A 269 31.19 14.59 -3.04
CA LYS A 269 31.98 15.70 -2.48
C LYS A 269 32.81 15.28 -1.26
N SER A 270 32.75 14.02 -0.85
CA SER A 270 33.55 13.57 0.29
C SER A 270 35.02 13.48 -0.13
N PRO A 271 35.94 14.20 0.56
CA PRO A 271 37.36 14.24 0.15
C PRO A 271 38.00 12.84 0.16
N LYS A 272 37.50 11.95 1.03
CA LYS A 272 37.95 10.56 1.12
C LYS A 272 37.55 9.72 -0.10
N PHE A 273 36.37 9.94 -0.69
CA PHE A 273 35.92 9.22 -1.89
C PHE A 273 36.65 9.72 -3.14
N ILE A 274 36.88 11.03 -3.24
CA ILE A 274 37.68 11.61 -4.33
C ILE A 274 39.12 11.07 -4.29
N LEU A 275 39.73 10.99 -3.10
CA LEU A 275 41.06 10.42 -2.92
C LEU A 275 41.08 8.93 -3.31
N ALA A 276 40.07 8.15 -2.94
CA ALA A 276 39.97 6.74 -3.33
C ALA A 276 39.83 6.55 -4.85
N ILE A 277 39.05 7.39 -5.53
CA ILE A 277 38.95 7.38 -7.00
C ILE A 277 40.30 7.74 -7.63
N LEU A 278 40.99 8.76 -7.13
CA LEU A 278 42.30 9.17 -7.63
C LEU A 278 43.34 8.04 -7.48
N ILE A 279 43.39 7.38 -6.34
CA ILE A 279 44.27 6.21 -6.12
C ILE A 279 43.90 5.08 -7.09
N GLY A 280 42.60 4.82 -7.29
CA GLY A 280 42.13 3.82 -8.25
C GLY A 280 42.59 4.12 -9.69
N VAL A 281 42.50 5.38 -10.12
CA VAL A 281 42.94 5.80 -11.47
C VAL A 281 44.47 5.67 -11.61
N VAL A 282 45.24 6.05 -10.58
CA VAL A 282 46.71 5.88 -10.59
C VAL A 282 47.11 4.40 -10.65
N ALA A 283 46.43 3.54 -9.90
CA ALA A 283 46.68 2.10 -9.92
C ALA A 283 46.37 1.47 -11.30
N ILE A 284 45.25 1.86 -11.92
CA ILE A 284 44.89 1.42 -13.28
C ILE A 284 45.92 1.93 -14.30
N GLY A 285 46.35 3.19 -14.18
CA GLY A 285 47.39 3.75 -15.05
C GLY A 285 48.72 3.01 -14.93
N LYS A 286 49.15 2.66 -13.71
CA LYS A 286 50.37 1.89 -13.48
C LYS A 286 50.26 0.47 -14.02
N PHE A 287 49.11 -0.19 -13.84
CA PHE A 287 48.85 -1.51 -14.39
C PHE A 287 48.92 -1.53 -15.92
N LEU A 288 48.29 -0.55 -16.58
CA LEU A 288 48.35 -0.43 -18.04
C LEU A 288 49.75 -0.11 -18.56
N TRP A 289 50.52 0.70 -17.81
CA TRP A 289 51.92 0.99 -18.13
C TRP A 289 52.78 -0.28 -18.04
N ASP A 290 52.65 -1.05 -16.96
CA ASP A 290 53.41 -2.28 -16.75
C ASP A 290 53.02 -3.37 -17.75
N LEU A 291 51.73 -3.47 -18.08
CA LEU A 291 51.25 -4.37 -19.11
C LEU A 291 51.79 -3.99 -20.50
N SER A 292 51.87 -2.68 -20.82
CA SER A 292 52.49 -2.21 -22.05
C SER A 292 53.98 -2.55 -22.10
N TYR A 293 54.69 -2.47 -20.98
CA TYR A 293 56.11 -2.79 -20.89
C TYR A 293 56.35 -4.29 -21.13
N VAL A 294 55.58 -5.16 -20.47
CA VAL A 294 55.66 -6.62 -20.62
C VAL A 294 55.23 -7.09 -22.03
N LEU A 295 54.27 -6.42 -22.66
CA LEU A 295 53.88 -6.75 -24.03
C LEU A 295 54.83 -6.18 -25.11
N SER A 296 55.62 -5.15 -24.77
CA SER A 296 56.62 -4.58 -25.68
C SER A 296 57.98 -5.29 -25.59
N ASP A 297 58.25 -5.96 -24.47
CA ASP A 297 59.48 -6.73 -24.25
C ASP A 297 59.21 -8.21 -24.55
N SER A 298 59.04 -8.53 -25.83
CA SER A 298 59.07 -9.91 -26.33
C SER A 298 60.40 -10.17 -27.03
N ASP A 299 61.48 -10.18 -26.23
CA ASP A 299 62.71 -10.84 -26.63
C ASP A 299 62.61 -12.34 -26.29
N VAL A 300 62.69 -13.14 -27.34
CA VAL A 300 62.49 -14.58 -27.33
C VAL A 300 63.76 -15.24 -26.77
N GLY A 301 63.67 -15.84 -25.58
CA GLY A 301 64.79 -16.53 -24.92
C GLY A 301 64.40 -17.90 -24.40
N GLU A 302 64.87 -18.92 -25.11
CA GLU A 302 64.94 -20.37 -24.86
C GLU A 302 64.37 -20.99 -23.57
N VAL A 303 63.53 -22.01 -23.79
CA VAL A 303 63.13 -23.05 -22.85
C VAL A 303 64.31 -24.00 -22.60
N GLN A 304 64.75 -24.17 -21.35
CA GLN A 304 65.48 -25.37 -20.92
C GLN A 304 64.63 -26.19 -19.96
N THR A 305 64.21 -27.35 -20.45
CA THR A 305 63.71 -28.49 -19.69
C THR A 305 64.87 -29.19 -18.99
N VAL A 306 64.75 -29.49 -17.70
CA VAL A 306 65.59 -30.51 -17.04
C VAL A 306 64.70 -31.44 -16.23
N ASP A 307 64.88 -32.73 -16.49
CA ASP A 307 64.11 -33.88 -16.06
C ASP A 307 64.16 -34.18 -14.55
N ALA A 308 63.13 -34.90 -14.10
CA ALA A 308 63.01 -35.52 -12.79
C ALA A 308 63.81 -36.84 -12.69
N PRO A 309 64.24 -37.25 -11.48
CA PRO A 309 64.49 -38.65 -11.18
C PRO A 309 63.45 -39.26 -10.22
N ALA A 310 63.22 -40.55 -10.44
CA ALA A 310 62.20 -41.41 -9.86
C ALA A 310 62.53 -41.97 -8.45
N ALA A 311 61.50 -42.55 -7.82
CA ALA A 311 61.48 -43.37 -6.59
C ALA A 311 62.40 -44.63 -6.69
N VAL A 312 62.82 -45.37 -5.63
CA VAL A 312 62.14 -46.02 -4.47
C VAL A 312 63.27 -46.62 -3.53
N PRO A 313 63.06 -47.54 -2.54
CA PRO A 313 62.28 -47.57 -1.28
C PRO A 313 63.15 -47.92 -0.01
N ASN A 314 62.56 -47.83 1.20
CA ASN A 314 62.68 -48.76 2.37
C ASN A 314 62.79 -48.09 3.77
N SER A 315 61.77 -48.34 4.60
CA SER A 315 61.73 -48.26 6.09
C SER A 315 62.58 -49.40 6.73
N PRO A 316 62.64 -49.64 8.08
CA PRO A 316 61.96 -49.00 9.24
C PRO A 316 62.84 -48.78 10.51
N THR A 317 62.18 -48.36 11.60
CA THR A 317 62.34 -48.71 13.06
C THR A 317 62.58 -47.56 14.07
N LEU A 318 61.45 -47.11 14.66
CA LEU A 318 61.00 -47.17 16.07
C LEU A 318 61.93 -46.88 17.28
N SER A 319 61.31 -46.20 18.26
CA SER A 319 61.43 -46.25 19.76
C SER A 319 62.01 -44.97 20.40
N ASN A 320 61.53 -44.38 21.50
CA ASN A 320 60.44 -44.68 22.44
C ASN A 320 60.23 -43.49 23.43
N SER A 321 58.96 -43.26 23.83
CA SER A 321 58.39 -42.90 25.16
C SER A 321 58.94 -41.68 25.98
N THR A 322 58.16 -40.89 26.74
CA THR A 322 57.07 -41.26 27.68
C THR A 322 56.29 -40.03 28.23
N ASN A 323 54.95 -40.17 28.31
CA ASN A 323 53.87 -39.69 29.24
C ASN A 323 53.97 -38.40 30.08
N VAL A 324 52.85 -37.65 30.21
CA VAL A 324 51.84 -37.71 31.30
C VAL A 324 50.48 -37.08 30.85
N SER A 325 49.40 -37.69 31.34
CA SER A 325 47.94 -37.55 31.13
C SER A 325 47.21 -36.64 32.14
N VAL A 326 45.99 -36.14 31.81
CA VAL A 326 44.71 -36.26 32.60
C VAL A 326 43.48 -36.00 31.67
N SER A 327 42.45 -36.85 31.79
CA SER A 327 41.12 -36.91 31.12
C SER A 327 40.12 -35.82 31.60
N GLU A 328 38.90 -35.58 31.06
CA GLU A 328 37.79 -36.52 30.81
C GLU A 328 36.55 -35.92 30.07
N ASN A 329 36.03 -36.70 29.09
CA ASN A 329 34.68 -36.98 28.54
C ASN A 329 33.64 -35.90 28.11
N VAL A 330 33.06 -36.07 26.89
CA VAL A 330 31.74 -36.70 26.55
C VAL A 330 31.43 -36.49 25.01
N PRO A 331 30.67 -37.38 24.30
CA PRO A 331 30.91 -37.81 22.90
C PRO A 331 29.84 -37.35 21.85
N VAL A 332 30.13 -37.18 20.52
CA VAL A 332 29.98 -38.10 19.32
C VAL A 332 28.51 -38.32 18.87
N GLU A 333 28.02 -38.35 17.62
CA GLU A 333 28.52 -38.22 16.22
C GLU A 333 27.35 -37.96 15.24
N ASP A 334 27.72 -37.62 14.01
CA ASP A 334 26.98 -37.48 12.75
C ASP A 334 26.54 -38.80 12.05
N GLY A 335 25.62 -38.64 11.07
CA GLY A 335 25.53 -39.42 9.81
C GLY A 335 24.83 -40.80 9.87
N GLU A 336 24.19 -41.36 8.85
CA GLU A 336 23.95 -41.01 7.44
C GLU A 336 22.99 -42.10 6.84
N ILE A 337 22.24 -41.76 5.77
CA ILE A 337 21.81 -42.61 4.60
C ILE A 337 20.90 -43.86 4.89
N SER A 338 19.69 -44.01 4.36
CA SER A 338 19.43 -44.50 2.98
C SER A 338 17.95 -44.82 2.71
N VAL A 339 17.63 -44.77 1.41
CA VAL A 339 16.35 -45.05 0.72
C VAL A 339 15.94 -46.53 0.80
N ARG A 340 14.66 -46.83 1.10
CA ARG A 340 13.98 -48.06 0.61
C ARG A 340 12.49 -47.85 0.36
N VAL A 341 12.08 -48.24 -0.85
CA VAL A 341 10.69 -48.45 -1.31
C VAL A 341 10.40 -49.95 -1.16
N GLY A 342 9.22 -50.32 -0.64
CA GLY A 342 8.80 -51.73 -0.56
C GLY A 342 7.39 -51.92 0.01
N SER A 343 6.55 -52.59 -0.77
CA SER A 343 5.12 -52.87 -0.58
C SER A 343 4.83 -54.05 0.37
N SER A 344 3.71 -53.94 1.10
CA SER A 344 2.76 -54.99 1.56
C SER A 344 3.25 -56.24 2.31
N ASN A 345 2.91 -56.40 3.61
CA ASN A 345 1.73 -57.15 4.11
C ASN A 345 1.81 -57.53 5.62
N ALA A 346 0.64 -57.35 6.27
CA ALA A 346 0.06 -58.09 7.40
C ALA A 346 0.63 -58.06 8.85
N ASN A 347 -0.27 -57.58 9.72
CA ASN A 347 -0.52 -57.93 11.12
C ASN A 347 0.49 -57.57 12.22
N SER A 348 0.23 -56.40 12.81
CA SER A 348 0.19 -56.27 14.27
C SER A 348 -0.91 -55.29 14.67
N GLN A 349 -1.88 -55.77 15.46
CA GLN A 349 -2.86 -54.95 16.15
C GLN A 349 -2.12 -54.04 17.14
N GLY A 350 -1.85 -52.82 16.73
CA GLY A 350 -1.59 -51.69 17.61
C GLY A 350 -2.78 -50.75 17.53
N SER A 351 -3.41 -50.46 18.66
CA SER A 351 -4.43 -49.42 18.79
C SER A 351 -3.87 -48.11 18.26
N SER A 352 -4.21 -47.78 17.01
CA SER A 352 -3.97 -46.46 16.47
C SER A 352 -5.01 -45.54 17.11
N GLU A 353 -4.56 -44.67 18.00
CA GLU A 353 -5.25 -43.41 18.19
C GLU A 353 -5.36 -42.78 16.80
N SER A 354 -6.59 -42.67 16.31
CA SER A 354 -6.90 -42.02 15.05
C SER A 354 -6.40 -40.58 15.15
N LEU A 355 -5.28 -40.28 14.50
CA LEU A 355 -4.82 -38.91 14.29
C LEU A 355 -6.00 -38.15 13.67
N PRO A 356 -6.55 -37.11 14.34
CA PRO A 356 -7.75 -36.41 13.89
C PRO A 356 -7.56 -35.66 12.57
N ASP A 357 -6.34 -35.65 12.03
CA ASP A 357 -5.91 -34.90 10.86
C ASP A 357 -5.20 -35.77 9.81
N ALA A 358 -5.71 -36.98 9.56
CA ALA A 358 -5.66 -37.48 8.18
C ALA A 358 -6.38 -36.44 7.28
N VAL A 359 -6.44 -36.53 5.96
CA VAL A 359 -7.15 -35.53 5.12
C VAL A 359 -6.55 -34.10 5.08
N ASN A 360 -6.32 -33.40 6.20
CA ASN A 360 -5.68 -32.08 6.20
C ASN A 360 -4.16 -32.22 6.14
N PRO A 361 -3.44 -31.79 5.08
CA PRO A 361 -1.99 -31.76 5.13
C PRO A 361 -1.43 -30.53 5.88
N PHE A 362 -2.27 -29.52 6.17
CA PHE A 362 -1.86 -28.20 6.67
C PHE A 362 -2.04 -28.02 8.19
N PHE A 363 -2.29 -29.09 8.94
CA PHE A 363 -2.60 -29.03 10.38
C PHE A 363 -1.51 -28.36 11.22
N ASP A 364 -0.23 -28.50 10.83
CA ASP A 364 0.89 -27.84 11.52
C ASP A 364 0.89 -26.32 11.35
N ALA A 365 0.43 -25.81 10.19
CA ALA A 365 0.37 -24.37 9.93
C ALA A 365 -0.85 -23.73 10.59
N PHE A 366 -1.98 -24.45 10.61
CA PHE A 366 -3.27 -23.88 10.98
C PHE A 366 -4.12 -24.86 11.79
N PRO A 367 -3.94 -24.89 13.13
CA PRO A 367 -4.72 -25.76 14.01
C PRO A 367 -6.24 -25.56 13.93
N VAL A 368 -6.69 -24.40 13.47
CA VAL A 368 -8.11 -24.09 13.25
C VAL A 368 -8.76 -25.01 12.19
N PHE A 369 -7.97 -25.54 11.26
CA PHE A 369 -8.44 -26.49 10.24
C PHE A 369 -8.29 -27.94 10.67
N ASN A 370 -7.87 -28.20 11.91
CA ASN A 370 -7.84 -29.56 12.43
C ASN A 370 -9.28 -30.08 12.52
N GLY A 371 -9.49 -31.34 12.12
CA GLY A 371 -10.80 -31.95 11.92
C GLY A 371 -11.51 -31.52 10.62
N SER A 372 -10.77 -31.08 9.59
CA SER A 372 -11.36 -30.85 8.26
C SER A 372 -11.89 -32.15 7.65
N THR A 373 -13.03 -32.09 7.00
CA THR A 373 -13.64 -33.23 6.31
C THR A 373 -13.03 -33.48 4.94
N ALA A 374 -12.55 -32.43 4.25
CA ALA A 374 -11.90 -32.54 2.96
C ALA A 374 -10.95 -31.36 2.67
N VAL A 375 -9.91 -31.62 1.86
CA VAL A 375 -9.02 -30.59 1.33
C VAL A 375 -8.82 -30.82 -0.17
N TYR A 376 -9.06 -29.79 -0.98
CA TYR A 376 -9.02 -29.87 -2.44
C TYR A 376 -8.15 -28.78 -3.06
N LEU A 377 -7.54 -29.08 -4.21
CA LEU A 377 -6.98 -28.09 -5.11
C LEU A 377 -8.10 -27.45 -5.92
N THR A 378 -8.18 -26.12 -5.97
CA THR A 378 -9.27 -25.42 -6.66
C THR A 378 -8.81 -24.53 -7.80
N SER A 379 -7.56 -24.03 -7.74
CA SER A 379 -7.02 -23.19 -8.80
C SER A 379 -5.50 -23.34 -8.87
N VAL A 380 -4.99 -23.37 -10.09
CA VAL A 380 -3.58 -23.34 -10.43
C VAL A 380 -3.33 -22.10 -11.30
N ASN A 381 -2.52 -21.17 -10.83
CA ASN A 381 -2.13 -19.98 -11.58
C ASN A 381 -0.63 -20.02 -11.87
N ARG A 382 -0.26 -20.21 -13.15
CA ARG A 382 1.13 -20.26 -13.62
C ARG A 382 1.48 -18.95 -14.31
N THR A 383 2.50 -18.27 -13.79
CA THR A 383 3.08 -17.06 -14.41
C THR A 383 4.46 -17.41 -14.97
N VAL A 384 4.58 -17.43 -16.30
CA VAL A 384 5.84 -17.67 -17.01
C VAL A 384 6.48 -16.33 -17.37
N TYR A 385 7.68 -16.06 -16.85
CA TYR A 385 8.42 -14.85 -17.18
C TYR A 385 9.38 -15.08 -18.37
N PRO A 386 9.61 -14.05 -19.21
CA PRO A 386 10.56 -14.16 -20.32
C PRO A 386 12.00 -14.43 -19.83
N LYS A 387 12.69 -15.30 -20.59
CA LYS A 387 14.04 -15.88 -20.40
C LYS A 387 14.81 -15.41 -19.14
N GLY A 388 14.91 -16.30 -18.15
CA GLY A 388 15.88 -16.23 -17.04
C GLY A 388 15.30 -15.97 -15.65
N PHE A 389 14.02 -15.59 -15.54
CA PHE A 389 13.38 -15.22 -14.26
C PHE A 389 12.55 -16.33 -13.59
N GLY A 390 12.54 -17.54 -14.15
CA GLY A 390 11.82 -18.69 -13.60
C GLY A 390 10.31 -18.66 -13.81
N GLU A 391 9.65 -19.74 -13.38
CA GLU A 391 8.19 -19.89 -13.40
C GLU A 391 7.66 -19.74 -11.97
N TYR A 392 6.59 -18.96 -11.78
CA TYR A 392 5.92 -18.83 -10.49
C TYR A 392 4.52 -19.45 -10.55
N SER A 393 4.26 -20.39 -9.65
CA SER A 393 2.98 -21.09 -9.54
C SER A 393 2.30 -20.77 -8.21
N ASP A 394 1.12 -20.16 -8.26
CA ASP A 394 0.22 -19.96 -7.10
C ASP A 394 -0.90 -21.00 -7.13
N PHE A 395 -1.21 -21.59 -5.98
CA PHE A 395 -2.22 -22.64 -5.85
C PHE A 395 -3.24 -22.24 -4.79
N VAL A 396 -4.52 -22.47 -5.05
CA VAL A 396 -5.60 -22.21 -4.09
C VAL A 396 -6.18 -23.52 -3.61
N PHE A 397 -6.19 -23.71 -2.30
CA PHE A 397 -6.75 -24.89 -1.63
C PHE A 397 -8.07 -24.54 -0.95
N ARG A 398 -9.07 -25.40 -1.15
CA ARG A 398 -10.33 -25.39 -0.43
C ARG A 398 -10.25 -26.37 0.73
N ILE A 399 -10.68 -25.96 1.92
CA ILE A 399 -10.76 -26.80 3.11
C ILE A 399 -12.20 -26.77 3.59
N ASP A 400 -12.83 -27.94 3.66
CA ASP A 400 -14.18 -28.10 4.18
C ASP A 400 -14.10 -28.56 5.64
N LYS A 401 -14.85 -27.91 6.53
CA LYS A 401 -14.95 -28.26 7.94
C LYS A 401 -16.40 -28.11 8.40
N GLY A 402 -17.11 -29.23 8.47
CA GLY A 402 -18.54 -29.23 8.76
C GLY A 402 -19.34 -28.59 7.62
N VAL A 403 -20.04 -27.50 7.91
CA VAL A 403 -20.84 -26.73 6.93
C VAL A 403 -20.03 -25.59 6.31
N ASP A 404 -18.87 -25.26 6.90
CA ASP A 404 -18.05 -24.13 6.49
C ASP A 404 -16.96 -24.53 5.49
N THR A 405 -16.73 -23.67 4.50
CA THR A 405 -15.69 -23.82 3.49
C THR A 405 -14.69 -22.67 3.56
N PHE A 406 -13.40 -22.99 3.65
CA PHE A 406 -12.30 -22.04 3.74
C PHE A 406 -11.37 -22.15 2.54
N TYR A 407 -10.69 -21.05 2.20
CA TYR A 407 -9.73 -21.00 1.11
C TYR A 407 -8.37 -20.48 1.57
N ILE A 408 -7.30 -21.18 1.18
CA ILE A 408 -5.91 -20.82 1.52
C ILE A 408 -5.06 -20.86 0.26
N ARG A 409 -4.16 -19.88 0.13
CA ARG A 409 -3.20 -19.81 -0.99
C ARG A 409 -1.85 -20.44 -0.63
N SER A 410 -1.19 -21.05 -1.61
CA SER A 410 0.14 -21.64 -1.47
C SER A 410 1.18 -20.61 -1.03
N ALA A 411 1.04 -19.34 -1.43
CA ALA A 411 1.93 -18.25 -0.99
C ALA A 411 2.00 -18.10 0.54
N VAL A 412 0.90 -18.38 1.26
CA VAL A 412 0.86 -18.34 2.72
C VAL A 412 1.53 -19.60 3.27
N LEU A 413 1.12 -20.77 2.78
CA LEU A 413 1.61 -22.08 3.23
C LEU A 413 3.12 -22.28 3.00
N ASN A 414 3.67 -21.71 1.92
CA ASN A 414 5.11 -21.69 1.64
C ASN A 414 5.93 -21.05 2.77
N ARG A 415 5.39 -20.02 3.44
CA ARG A 415 6.05 -19.37 4.58
C ARG A 415 6.06 -20.24 5.83
N TYR A 416 5.14 -21.19 5.93
CA TYR A 416 5.05 -22.18 7.00
C TYR A 416 5.83 -23.47 6.68
N GLY A 417 6.61 -23.48 5.59
CA GLY A 417 7.49 -24.60 5.24
C GLY A 417 6.86 -25.67 4.37
N TYR A 418 5.64 -25.45 3.87
CA TYR A 418 5.02 -26.32 2.88
C TYR A 418 5.61 -26.07 1.49
N ARG A 419 5.73 -27.12 0.70
CA ARG A 419 6.19 -27.08 -0.70
C ARG A 419 5.19 -27.81 -1.57
N PHE A 420 5.06 -27.36 -2.80
CA PHE A 420 4.04 -27.81 -3.73
C PHE A 420 4.69 -28.27 -5.02
N GLU A 421 4.36 -29.48 -5.45
CA GLU A 421 4.80 -30.06 -6.71
C GLU A 421 3.55 -30.45 -7.50
N LEU A 422 3.29 -29.74 -8.60
CA LEU A 422 2.14 -30.04 -9.45
C LEU A 422 2.47 -31.26 -10.30
N ILE A 423 1.67 -32.32 -10.14
CA ILE A 423 1.80 -33.57 -10.91
C ILE A 423 0.93 -33.48 -12.16
N ASP A 424 -0.30 -32.98 -12.02
CA ASP A 424 -1.28 -32.80 -13.09
C ASP A 424 -2.20 -31.59 -12.78
N ASP A 425 -3.00 -31.13 -13.73
CA ASP A 425 -3.86 -29.93 -13.61
C ASP A 425 -4.85 -30.01 -12.43
N CYS A 426 -5.21 -31.23 -12.02
CA CYS A 426 -6.05 -31.52 -10.86
C CYS A 426 -5.39 -32.43 -9.81
N LEU A 427 -4.04 -32.52 -9.82
CA LEU A 427 -3.29 -33.38 -8.90
C LEU A 427 -2.02 -32.68 -8.43
N ILE A 428 -1.92 -32.42 -7.13
CA ILE A 428 -0.77 -31.72 -6.54
C ILE A 428 -0.24 -32.47 -5.32
N GLN A 429 1.08 -32.58 -5.22
CA GLN A 429 1.73 -33.08 -4.03
C GLN A 429 2.11 -31.92 -3.11
N VAL A 430 1.65 -32.01 -1.87
CA VAL A 430 1.99 -31.13 -0.76
C VAL A 430 3.02 -31.83 0.12
N ARG A 431 4.18 -31.20 0.32
CA ARG A 431 5.25 -31.70 1.20
C ARG A 431 5.57 -30.68 2.31
N SER A 432 5.75 -31.18 3.52
CA SER A 432 6.28 -30.47 4.70
C SER A 432 7.35 -31.36 5.35
N LYS A 433 7.93 -30.92 6.47
CA LYS A 433 8.91 -31.70 7.24
C LYS A 433 8.33 -33.02 7.76
N SER A 434 7.03 -33.02 8.10
CA SER A 434 6.29 -34.09 8.79
C SER A 434 5.28 -34.81 7.90
N VAL A 435 4.90 -34.23 6.76
CA VAL A 435 3.74 -34.66 5.95
C VAL A 435 4.06 -34.61 4.47
N SER A 436 3.74 -35.68 3.74
CA SER A 436 3.69 -35.69 2.27
C SER A 436 2.35 -36.27 1.84
N ARG A 437 1.50 -35.47 1.20
CA ARG A 437 0.19 -35.91 0.72
C ARG A 437 -0.12 -35.37 -0.66
N VAL A 438 -0.97 -36.09 -1.39
CA VAL A 438 -1.46 -35.68 -2.70
C VAL A 438 -2.89 -35.19 -2.53
N LEU A 439 -3.21 -34.06 -3.16
CA LEU A 439 -4.53 -33.44 -3.17
C LEU A 439 -5.07 -33.42 -4.61
N THR A 440 -6.38 -33.62 -4.73
CA THR A 440 -7.10 -33.57 -6.00
C THR A 440 -8.04 -32.37 -6.07
N CYS A 441 -8.56 -32.09 -7.27
CA CYS A 441 -9.74 -31.24 -7.42
C CYS A 441 -10.97 -31.82 -6.70
N PRO A 442 -11.95 -30.98 -6.33
CA PRO A 442 -13.22 -31.47 -5.78
C PRO A 442 -13.95 -32.32 -6.83
N PRO A 443 -14.62 -33.42 -6.41
CA PRO A 443 -15.37 -34.26 -7.35
C PRO A 443 -16.54 -33.47 -7.96
N THR A 444 -16.64 -33.47 -9.29
CA THR A 444 -17.80 -32.94 -10.01
C THR A 444 -18.97 -33.91 -9.88
N SER A 445 -20.11 -33.45 -9.32
CA SER A 445 -21.36 -34.21 -9.30
C SER A 445 -21.95 -34.27 -10.70
N SER A 446 -21.52 -35.25 -11.49
CA SER A 446 -22.17 -35.64 -12.74
C SER A 446 -22.23 -37.16 -12.76
N GLY A 447 -23.28 -37.72 -12.17
CA GLY A 447 -23.50 -39.17 -12.17
C GLY A 447 -24.17 -39.77 -10.93
N VAL A 448 -25.26 -39.18 -10.43
CA VAL A 448 -26.33 -39.98 -9.79
C VAL A 448 -27.65 -39.44 -10.33
N ALA A 449 -28.18 -40.14 -11.33
CA ALA A 449 -29.48 -39.89 -11.89
C ALA A 449 -30.59 -40.30 -10.92
N ILE A 450 -31.66 -39.54 -11.01
CA ILE A 450 -32.99 -39.68 -10.43
C ILE A 450 -33.51 -41.12 -10.45
N ALA A 451 -33.91 -41.61 -9.27
CA ALA A 451 -35.04 -42.51 -9.04
C ALA A 451 -35.39 -42.31 -7.54
N SER A 452 -36.45 -41.62 -7.15
CA SER A 452 -37.86 -41.84 -7.48
C SER A 452 -38.68 -40.54 -7.30
N GLU A 453 -39.67 -40.35 -8.17
CA GLU A 453 -40.69 -39.28 -8.14
C GLU A 453 -41.71 -39.40 -7.00
N SER A 454 -42.42 -38.27 -6.82
CA SER A 454 -43.67 -37.98 -6.06
C SER A 454 -43.47 -37.62 -4.57
N ASN A 455 -44.00 -36.53 -4.01
CA ASN A 455 -45.00 -35.55 -4.48
C ASN A 455 -44.92 -34.26 -3.64
N ASP A 456 -45.30 -33.15 -4.28
CA ASP A 456 -45.97 -31.96 -3.74
C ASP A 456 -45.28 -30.94 -2.79
N LEU A 457 -45.61 -29.68 -3.11
CA LEU A 457 -45.47 -28.42 -2.35
C LEU A 457 -44.12 -27.68 -2.43
N MET A 458 -43.99 -26.80 -3.42
CA MET A 458 -43.85 -25.33 -3.24
C MET A 458 -43.52 -24.68 -4.60
N SER A 459 -44.55 -24.49 -5.42
CA SER A 459 -44.51 -23.59 -6.58
C SER A 459 -45.01 -22.23 -6.12
N GLY A 460 -44.18 -21.19 -6.25
CA GLY A 460 -44.61 -19.81 -6.04
C GLY A 460 -43.47 -18.89 -5.64
N ARG A 461 -42.77 -18.36 -6.66
CA ARG A 461 -41.86 -17.18 -6.68
C ARG A 461 -40.52 -17.54 -7.32
N VAL A 462 -40.41 -17.45 -8.64
CA VAL A 462 -39.34 -16.72 -9.38
C VAL A 462 -39.75 -16.70 -10.86
N GLU A 463 -40.74 -15.89 -11.23
CA GLU A 463 -40.92 -15.41 -12.61
C GLU A 463 -41.51 -14.01 -12.49
N ASP A 464 -40.65 -12.98 -12.45
CA ASP A 464 -40.95 -11.58 -12.85
C ASP A 464 -39.80 -10.60 -12.52
N VAL A 465 -38.53 -10.92 -12.85
CA VAL A 465 -37.43 -9.93 -12.80
C VAL A 465 -36.50 -10.00 -14.03
N GLN A 466 -37.00 -10.50 -15.17
CA GLN A 466 -36.25 -10.41 -16.43
C GLN A 466 -37.12 -9.86 -17.55
N ARG A 467 -37.42 -8.56 -17.45
CA ARG A 467 -37.68 -7.70 -18.60
C ARG A 467 -37.46 -6.25 -18.22
N SER A 468 -36.80 -5.52 -19.13
CA SER A 468 -36.52 -4.08 -19.10
C SER A 468 -35.27 -3.71 -18.25
N VAL A 469 -34.24 -3.01 -18.73
CA VAL A 469 -34.05 -2.17 -19.93
C VAL A 469 -32.55 -2.12 -20.29
N ASP A 470 -32.23 -2.38 -21.56
CA ASP A 470 -30.99 -1.99 -22.26
C ASP A 470 -31.06 -0.48 -22.59
N ILE A 471 -30.10 0.34 -22.12
CA ILE A 471 -29.86 1.70 -22.62
C ILE A 471 -28.35 1.88 -22.85
N PHE A 472 -27.92 1.57 -24.06
CA PHE A 472 -26.84 2.28 -24.76
C PHE A 472 -27.28 2.47 -26.21
N SER A 473 -28.14 3.48 -26.41
CA SER A 473 -28.35 4.13 -27.69
C SER A 473 -28.80 5.58 -27.47
N MET A 474 -27.83 6.47 -27.25
CA MET A 474 -27.67 7.80 -27.86
C MET A 474 -26.50 8.53 -27.22
#